data_AF-A0A3P7M476-F1
#
_entry.id   AF-A0A3P7M476-F1
#
_cell.length_a   1.000
_cell.length_b   1.000
_cell.length_c   1.000
_cell.angle_alpha   90.00
_cell.angle_beta   90.00
_cell.angle_gamma   90.00
#
_symmetry.space_group_name_H-M   'P 1'
#
loop_
_entity.id
_entity.type
_entity.pdbx_description
1 polymer ?
#
loop_
_entity_poly.entity_id
_entity_poly.type
_entity_poly.pdbx_seq_one_letter_code
_entity_poly.pdbx_strand_id
1 'polypeptide(L)'
;VLFPILYCSPIAIIAQTQRSISIITSGFLSIAAVTLIVMTTIIDHQKYEFRRSKGVIKINGVDPFFITAKYKNDNGDTAANLLLGSGYWSISRHPNYICEAATFAVFSAFQGPATLACHLPAVFIAVFLFVRLMNDETRCLAKYGQSWIQHCNKVPFRILPGIY
;
A
#
# COMPACT_ATOMS: atom_id res chain seq x y z
N VAL A 1 9.14 -14.20 17.48
CA VAL A 1 10.62 -14.17 17.32
C VAL A 1 11.05 -13.70 15.94
N LEU A 2 10.47 -14.22 14.84
CA LEU A 2 10.87 -13.87 13.47
C LEU A 2 10.79 -12.36 13.13
N PHE A 3 9.68 -11.69 13.48
CA PHE A 3 9.50 -10.28 13.10
C PHE A 3 10.55 -9.32 13.69
N PRO A 4 10.83 -9.32 15.02
CA PRO A 4 11.90 -8.47 15.57
C PRO A 4 13.27 -8.72 14.93
N ILE A 5 13.62 -9.99 14.67
CA ILE A 5 14.91 -10.34 14.04
C ILE A 5 14.99 -9.76 12.63
N LEU A 6 13.92 -9.93 11.85
CA LEU A 6 13.85 -9.42 10.49
C LEU A 6 13.96 -7.90 10.47
N TYR A 7 13.08 -7.18 11.17
CA TYR A 7 13.05 -5.71 11.11
C TYR A 7 14.29 -5.04 11.70
N CYS A 8 14.94 -5.67 12.69
CA CYS A 8 16.17 -5.14 13.28
C CYS A 8 17.43 -5.55 12.52
N SER A 9 17.34 -6.41 11.50
CA SER A 9 18.52 -6.90 10.78
C SER A 9 19.38 -5.80 10.15
N PRO A 10 18.82 -4.72 9.54
CA PRO A 10 19.64 -3.66 8.96
C PRO A 10 20.42 -2.90 10.03
N ILE A 11 19.78 -2.62 11.17
CA ILE A 11 20.41 -1.92 12.29
C ILE A 11 21.55 -2.76 12.88
N ALA A 12 21.32 -4.07 13.06
CA ALA A 12 22.35 -4.98 13.55
C ALA A 12 23.57 -5.04 12.62
N ILE A 13 23.35 -5.03 11.29
CA ILE A 13 24.43 -5.06 10.31
C ILE A 13 25.17 -3.71 10.27
N ILE A 14 24.48 -2.59 10.36
CA ILE A 14 25.11 -1.26 10.46
C ILE A 14 25.99 -1.19 11.71
N ALA A 15 25.48 -1.67 12.86
CA ALA A 15 26.24 -1.68 14.11
C ALA A 15 27.51 -2.53 14.03
N GLN A 16 27.47 -3.68 13.34
CA GLN A 16 28.62 -4.56 13.16
C GLN A 16 29.64 -4.01 12.14
N THR A 17 29.16 -3.43 11.04
CA THR A 17 30.02 -2.97 9.95
C THR A 17 30.62 -1.58 10.19
N GLN A 18 30.09 -0.82 11.17
CA GLN A 18 30.45 0.57 11.47
C GLN A 18 30.41 1.49 10.24
N ARG A 19 29.62 1.12 9.23
CA ARG A 19 29.46 1.92 8.01
C ARG A 19 28.55 3.10 8.30
N SER A 20 28.95 4.25 7.77
CA SER A 20 28.11 5.45 7.76
C SER A 20 27.98 5.96 6.33
N ILE A 21 26.80 6.46 6.01
CA ILE A 21 26.54 7.23 4.78
C ILE A 21 26.66 8.73 5.09
N SER A 22 26.90 9.53 4.05
CA SER A 22 26.99 10.99 4.18
C SER A 22 25.72 11.57 4.82
N ILE A 23 25.88 12.60 5.66
CA ILE A 23 24.77 13.32 6.28
C ILE A 23 23.76 13.84 5.24
N ILE A 24 24.24 14.24 4.07
CA ILE A 24 23.41 14.71 2.96
C ILE A 24 22.52 13.56 2.46
N THR A 25 23.12 12.39 2.19
CA THR A 25 22.39 11.18 1.77
C THR A 25 21.38 10.74 2.84
N SER A 26 21.78 10.73 4.11
CA SER A 26 20.88 10.44 5.24
C SER A 26 19.70 11.40 5.30
N GLY A 27 19.94 12.70 5.07
CA GLY A 27 18.89 13.72 5.00
C GLY A 27 17.89 13.43 3.90
N PHE A 28 18.37 13.16 2.68
CA PHE A 28 17.49 12.80 1.55
C PHE A 28 16.67 11.52 1.81
N LEU A 29 17.31 10.46 2.31
CA LEU A 29 16.62 9.21 2.64
C LEU A 29 15.57 9.40 3.73
N SER A 30 15.85 10.23 4.74
CA SER A 30 14.91 10.53 5.83
C SER A 30 13.68 11.27 5.32
N ILE A 31 13.89 12.30 4.48
CA ILE A 31 12.78 13.05 3.85
C ILE A 31 11.95 12.12 2.96
N ALA A 32 12.61 11.27 2.15
CA ALA A 32 11.92 10.31 1.30
C ALA A 32 11.08 9.31 2.12
N ALA A 33 11.63 8.75 3.20
CA ALA A 33 10.92 7.81 4.05
C ALA A 33 9.69 8.46 4.72
N VAL A 34 9.86 9.65 5.31
CA VAL A 34 8.74 10.39 5.94
C VAL A 34 7.68 10.72 4.91
N THR A 35 8.07 11.17 3.71
CA THR A 35 7.13 11.48 2.63
C THR A 35 6.32 10.24 2.24
N LEU A 36 6.96 9.08 2.07
CA LEU A 36 6.27 7.83 1.72
C LEU A 36 5.30 7.36 2.82
N ILE A 37 5.69 7.46 4.09
CA ILE A 37 4.83 7.13 5.24
C ILE A 37 3.60 8.05 5.30
N VAL A 38 3.82 9.36 5.10
CA VAL A 38 2.74 10.34 5.06
C VAL A 38 1.82 10.06 3.87
N MET A 39 2.37 9.73 2.70
CA MET A 39 1.57 9.39 1.52
C MET A 39 0.72 8.14 1.75
N THR A 40 1.27 7.05 2.31
CA THR A 40 0.48 5.86 2.69
C THR A 40 -0.69 6.25 3.60
N THR A 41 -0.40 7.08 4.62
CA THR A 41 -1.41 7.54 5.58
C THR A 41 -2.50 8.38 4.91
N ILE A 42 -2.14 9.32 4.02
CA ILE A 42 -3.08 10.15 3.26
C ILE A 42 -3.98 9.28 2.36
N ILE A 43 -3.40 8.30 1.68
CA ILE A 43 -4.12 7.38 0.78
C ILE A 43 -5.16 6.56 1.57
N ASP A 44 -4.76 5.99 2.70
CA ASP A 44 -5.64 5.21 3.56
C ASP A 44 -6.71 6.08 4.20
N HIS A 45 -6.34 7.28 4.65
CA HIS A 45 -7.28 8.26 5.21
C HIS A 45 -8.35 8.68 4.19
N GLN A 46 -8.00 8.89 2.92
CA GLN A 46 -8.98 9.19 1.87
C GLN A 46 -10.05 8.10 1.75
N LYS A 47 -9.64 6.82 1.77
CA LYS A 47 -10.59 5.68 1.70
C LYS A 47 -11.42 5.55 2.96
N TYR A 48 -10.82 5.79 4.12
CA TYR A 48 -11.51 5.80 5.39
C TYR A 48 -12.61 6.87 5.42
N GLU A 49 -12.28 8.12 5.09
CA GLU A 49 -13.23 9.24 5.05
C GLU A 49 -14.36 9.02 4.05
N PHE A 50 -14.03 8.50 2.86
CA PHE A 50 -15.03 8.13 1.86
C PHE A 50 -16.03 7.08 2.39
N ARG A 51 -15.55 6.05 3.10
CA ARG A 51 -16.43 5.02 3.68
C ARG A 51 -17.21 5.55 4.87
N ARG A 52 -16.59 6.36 5.72
CA ARG A 52 -17.21 6.99 6.90
C ARG A 52 -18.36 7.90 6.50
N SER A 53 -18.17 8.69 5.45
CA SER A 53 -19.20 9.58 4.87
C SER A 53 -20.24 8.85 4.01
N LYS A 54 -20.17 7.51 3.88
CA LYS A 54 -21.03 6.71 3.00
C LYS A 54 -21.07 7.25 1.56
N GLY A 55 -19.94 7.77 1.08
CA GLY A 55 -19.79 8.38 -0.25
C GLY A 55 -20.21 9.85 -0.35
N VAL A 56 -20.71 10.47 0.72
CA VAL A 56 -21.09 11.88 0.76
C VAL A 56 -19.88 12.75 1.14
N ILE A 57 -18.89 12.78 0.26
CA ILE A 57 -17.67 13.59 0.39
C ILE A 57 -17.22 14.04 -0.99
N LYS A 58 -16.55 15.18 -1.09
CA LYS A 58 -15.88 15.61 -2.32
C LYS A 58 -14.41 15.20 -2.30
N ILE A 59 -13.92 14.62 -3.39
CA ILE A 59 -12.50 14.32 -3.58
C ILE A 59 -11.98 15.28 -4.64
N ASN A 60 -11.02 16.14 -4.27
CA ASN A 60 -10.52 17.22 -5.13
C ASN A 60 -11.62 18.15 -5.69
N GLY A 61 -12.62 18.46 -4.85
CA GLY A 61 -13.71 19.38 -5.21
C GLY A 61 -14.82 18.77 -6.06
N VAL A 62 -14.70 17.52 -6.50
CA VAL A 62 -15.68 16.81 -7.32
C VAL A 62 -16.29 15.63 -6.58
N ASP A 63 -17.50 15.23 -7.01
CA ASP A 63 -18.14 14.04 -6.48
C ASP A 63 -17.35 12.78 -6.90
N PRO A 64 -17.05 11.87 -5.96
CA PRO A 64 -16.22 10.71 -6.24
C PRO A 64 -16.98 9.70 -7.08
N PHE A 65 -16.26 9.08 -8.02
CA PHE A 65 -16.70 7.85 -8.66
C PHE A 65 -16.53 6.69 -7.69
N PHE A 66 -17.60 5.91 -7.52
CA PHE A 66 -17.57 4.66 -6.79
C PHE A 66 -18.65 3.71 -7.31
N ILE A 67 -18.50 2.42 -6.99
CA ILE A 67 -19.50 1.39 -7.29
C ILE A 67 -20.09 0.88 -5.98
N THR A 68 -21.42 0.85 -5.90
CA THR A 68 -22.15 0.22 -4.79
C THR A 68 -22.23 -1.28 -5.03
N ALA A 69 -21.34 -2.03 -4.39
CA ALA A 69 -21.26 -3.48 -4.53
C ALA A 69 -22.14 -4.16 -3.48
N LYS A 70 -23.23 -4.80 -3.95
CA LYS A 70 -24.07 -5.65 -3.12
C LYS A 70 -23.39 -7.02 -2.91
N TYR A 71 -23.47 -7.54 -1.69
CA TYR A 71 -22.94 -8.86 -1.34
C TYR A 71 -23.81 -9.51 -0.25
N LYS A 72 -23.75 -10.84 -0.15
CA LYS A 72 -24.35 -11.56 0.98
C LYS A 72 -23.36 -11.64 2.13
N ASN A 73 -23.78 -11.25 3.34
CA ASN A 73 -22.98 -11.45 4.54
C ASN A 73 -23.00 -12.93 4.97
N ASP A 74 -22.26 -13.27 6.02
CA ASP A 74 -22.18 -14.66 6.53
C ASP A 74 -23.53 -15.16 7.08
N ASN A 75 -24.46 -14.25 7.42
CA ASN A 75 -25.81 -14.55 7.88
C ASN A 75 -26.82 -14.73 6.72
N GLY A 76 -26.39 -14.49 5.47
CA GLY A 76 -27.25 -14.54 4.28
C GLY A 76 -27.97 -13.24 3.93
N ASP A 77 -27.85 -12.19 4.75
CA ASP A 77 -28.45 -10.88 4.49
C ASP A 77 -27.73 -10.15 3.37
N THR A 78 -28.50 -9.33 2.63
CA THR A 78 -27.94 -8.48 1.59
C THR A 78 -27.37 -7.20 2.21
N ALA A 79 -26.06 -7.02 2.09
CA ALA A 79 -25.35 -5.80 2.47
C ALA A 79 -24.75 -5.11 1.24
N ALA A 80 -24.30 -3.87 1.40
CA ALA A 80 -23.65 -3.10 0.33
C ALA A 80 -22.37 -2.44 0.83
N ASN A 81 -21.31 -2.50 0.02
CA ASN A 81 -20.06 -1.77 0.24
C ASN A 81 -19.79 -0.81 -0.91
N LEU A 82 -19.11 0.29 -0.62
CA LEU A 82 -18.72 1.28 -1.61
C LEU A 82 -17.28 1.02 -2.08
N LEU A 83 -17.13 0.79 -3.37
CA LEU A 83 -15.84 0.59 -4.04
C LEU A 83 -15.38 1.91 -4.66
N LEU A 84 -14.49 2.62 -3.96
CA LEU A 84 -13.95 3.91 -4.40
C LEU A 84 -13.06 3.75 -5.63
N GLY A 85 -13.30 4.55 -6.67
CA GLY A 85 -12.45 4.63 -7.87
C GLY A 85 -12.11 6.08 -8.25
N SER A 86 -11.86 6.93 -7.25
CA SER A 86 -11.46 8.33 -7.38
C SER A 86 -10.28 8.65 -6.46
N GLY A 87 -9.62 9.78 -6.71
CA GLY A 87 -8.47 10.23 -5.92
C GLY A 87 -7.24 9.35 -6.16
N TYR A 88 -6.56 8.94 -5.10
CA TYR A 88 -5.42 8.02 -5.23
C TYR A 88 -5.87 6.64 -5.74
N TRP A 89 -7.08 6.23 -5.37
CA TRP A 89 -7.66 4.93 -5.73
C TRP A 89 -8.19 4.86 -7.16
N SER A 90 -8.12 5.95 -7.95
CA SER A 90 -8.32 5.88 -9.41
C SER A 90 -7.03 5.56 -10.18
N ILE A 91 -5.87 5.74 -9.55
CA ILE A 91 -4.57 5.51 -10.18
C ILE A 91 -4.28 4.01 -10.25
N SER A 92 -4.46 3.32 -9.12
CA SER A 92 -4.39 1.87 -9.01
C SER A 92 -5.29 1.37 -7.88
N ARG A 93 -5.51 0.06 -7.80
CA ARG A 93 -6.37 -0.55 -6.78
C ARG A 93 -5.70 -0.65 -5.41
N HIS A 94 -4.37 -0.63 -5.34
CA HIS A 94 -3.58 -0.69 -4.10
C HIS A 94 -2.42 0.33 -4.08
N PRO A 95 -2.70 1.64 -4.20
CA PRO A 95 -1.67 2.68 -4.24
C PRO A 95 -0.92 2.83 -2.91
N ASN A 96 -1.55 2.46 -1.79
CA ASN A 96 -0.90 2.41 -0.48
C ASN A 96 0.20 1.34 -0.42
N TYR A 97 0.03 0.19 -1.09
CA TYR A 97 1.00 -0.91 -1.05
C TYR A 97 2.33 -0.52 -1.72
N ILE A 98 2.30 0.27 -2.80
CA ILE A 98 3.56 0.73 -3.42
C ILE A 98 4.30 1.73 -2.52
N CYS A 99 3.57 2.63 -1.85
CA CYS A 99 4.17 3.58 -0.90
C CYS A 99 4.77 2.86 0.31
N GLU A 100 4.08 1.85 0.83
CA GLU A 100 4.57 1.02 1.93
C GLU A 100 5.81 0.21 1.51
N ALA A 101 5.77 -0.48 0.38
CA ALA A 101 6.93 -1.22 -0.14
C ALA A 101 8.15 -0.30 -0.36
N ALA A 102 7.92 0.89 -0.94
CA ALA A 102 8.97 1.89 -1.15
C ALA A 102 9.54 2.42 0.17
N THR A 103 8.73 2.56 1.22
CA THR A 103 9.20 2.97 2.55
C THR A 103 10.26 2.00 3.08
N PHE A 104 9.98 0.69 3.02
CA PHE A 104 10.94 -0.32 3.47
C PHE A 104 12.17 -0.42 2.56
N ALA A 105 12.03 -0.16 1.25
CA ALA A 105 13.16 -0.03 0.35
C ALA A 105 14.08 1.14 0.78
N VAL A 106 13.51 2.31 1.10
CA VAL A 106 14.27 3.47 1.61
C VAL A 106 14.91 3.17 2.97
N PHE A 107 14.21 2.51 3.89
CA PHE A 107 14.81 2.07 5.16
C PHE A 107 16.03 1.17 4.95
N SER A 108 15.96 0.26 3.98
CA SER A 108 17.12 -0.58 3.63
C SER A 108 18.24 0.20 2.93
N ALA A 109 18.01 1.39 2.40
CA ALA A 109 19.05 2.18 1.73
C ALA A 109 20.01 2.89 2.71
N PHE A 110 19.62 3.06 3.98
CA PHE A 110 20.44 3.77 4.99
C PHE A 110 21.79 3.12 5.28
N GLN A 111 21.94 1.83 4.99
CA GLN A 111 23.20 1.09 5.16
C GLN A 111 24.24 1.32 4.05
N GLY A 112 23.86 2.00 2.95
CA GLY A 112 24.71 2.18 1.78
C GLY A 112 24.93 0.90 0.96
N PRO A 113 26.00 0.81 0.15
CA PRO A 113 26.33 -0.39 -0.62
C PRO A 113 26.60 -1.57 0.31
N ALA A 114 25.66 -2.50 0.43
CA ALA A 114 25.73 -3.59 1.40
C ALA A 114 25.34 -4.93 0.78
N THR A 115 25.48 -5.99 1.58
CA THR A 115 25.09 -7.35 1.17
C THR A 115 23.57 -7.48 1.07
N LEU A 116 23.09 -8.41 0.25
CA LEU A 116 21.66 -8.68 0.05
C LEU A 116 20.89 -8.90 1.37
N ALA A 117 21.56 -9.48 2.38
CA ALA A 117 21.02 -9.71 3.72
C ALA A 117 20.47 -8.44 4.39
N CYS A 118 21.00 -7.28 4.02
CA CYS A 118 20.64 -6.00 4.60
C CYS A 118 19.33 -5.45 3.98
N HIS A 119 18.90 -5.99 2.84
CA HIS A 119 17.62 -5.65 2.19
C HIS A 119 16.48 -6.63 2.54
N LEU A 120 16.73 -7.58 3.45
CA LEU A 120 15.74 -8.61 3.82
C LEU A 120 14.38 -8.05 4.26
N PRO A 121 14.28 -6.97 5.07
CA PRO A 121 12.97 -6.40 5.43
C PRO A 121 12.23 -5.86 4.21
N ALA A 122 12.92 -5.18 3.29
CA ALA A 122 12.33 -4.64 2.08
C ALA A 122 11.81 -5.75 1.16
N VAL A 123 12.62 -6.81 0.96
CA VAL A 123 12.23 -7.98 0.17
C VAL A 123 11.04 -8.69 0.81
N PHE A 124 11.07 -8.91 2.12
CA PHE A 124 9.98 -9.54 2.84
C PHE A 124 8.67 -8.77 2.71
N ILE A 125 8.70 -7.45 2.93
CA ILE A 125 7.50 -6.60 2.79
C ILE A 125 6.99 -6.60 1.35
N ALA A 126 7.87 -6.50 0.35
CA ALA A 126 7.46 -6.55 -1.05
C ALA A 126 6.73 -7.86 -1.39
N VAL A 127 7.29 -9.01 -0.97
CA VAL A 127 6.65 -10.32 -1.17
C VAL A 127 5.35 -10.44 -0.38
N PHE A 128 5.33 -10.00 0.88
CA PHE A 128 4.15 -10.02 1.73
C PHE A 128 3.00 -9.22 1.12
N LEU A 129 3.29 -7.98 0.67
CA LEU A 129 2.30 -7.11 0.04
C LEU A 129 1.83 -7.67 -1.31
N PHE A 130 2.71 -8.31 -2.08
CA PHE A 130 2.32 -8.98 -3.32
C PHE A 130 1.35 -10.14 -3.07
N VAL A 131 1.66 -11.02 -2.11
CA VAL A 131 0.77 -12.13 -1.72
C VAL A 131 -0.55 -11.59 -1.16
N ARG A 132 -0.48 -10.55 -0.33
CA ARG A 132 -1.65 -9.87 0.22
C ARG A 132 -2.54 -9.32 -0.88
N LEU A 133 -1.96 -8.64 -1.87
CA LEU A 133 -2.68 -8.11 -3.02
C LEU A 133 -3.43 -9.21 -3.78
N MET A 134 -2.76 -10.33 -4.08
CA MET A 134 -3.39 -11.45 -4.80
C MET A 134 -4.57 -12.02 -4.01
N ASN A 135 -4.42 -12.15 -2.69
CA ASN A 135 -5.50 -12.59 -1.82
C ASN A 135 -6.65 -11.58 -1.76
N ASP A 136 -6.35 -10.28 -1.69
CA ASP A 136 -7.36 -9.22 -1.65
C ASP A 136 -8.16 -9.15 -2.96
N GLU A 137 -7.51 -9.27 -4.12
CA GLU A 137 -8.19 -9.35 -5.42
C GLU A 137 -9.11 -10.57 -5.49
N THR A 138 -8.64 -11.73 -5.04
CA THR A 138 -9.43 -12.98 -5.03
C THR A 138 -10.63 -12.87 -4.11
N ARG A 139 -10.45 -12.35 -2.90
CA ARG A 139 -11.54 -12.11 -1.94
C ARG A 139 -12.55 -11.09 -2.46
N CYS A 140 -12.09 -10.00 -3.07
CA CYS A 140 -12.99 -8.97 -3.62
C CYS A 140 -13.79 -9.50 -4.81
N LEU A 141 -13.17 -10.30 -5.68
CA LEU A 141 -13.88 -10.96 -6.78
C LEU A 141 -14.93 -11.95 -6.26
N ALA A 142 -14.57 -12.80 -5.30
CA ALA A 142 -15.50 -13.75 -4.69
C ALA A 142 -16.66 -13.05 -3.97
N LYS A 143 -16.39 -11.93 -3.29
CA LYS A 143 -17.38 -11.19 -2.49
C LYS A 143 -18.31 -10.30 -3.33
N TYR A 144 -17.79 -9.59 -4.31
CA TYR A 144 -18.52 -8.55 -5.04
C TYR A 144 -18.83 -8.92 -6.51
N GLY A 145 -18.25 -10.00 -7.03
CA GLY A 145 -18.54 -10.54 -8.37
C GLY A 145 -18.49 -9.48 -9.47
N GLN A 146 -19.60 -9.29 -10.17
CA GLN A 146 -19.72 -8.33 -11.28
C GLN A 146 -19.38 -6.88 -10.89
N SER A 147 -19.68 -6.46 -9.66
CA SER A 147 -19.33 -5.11 -9.20
C SER A 147 -17.81 -4.93 -9.09
N TRP A 148 -17.07 -6.00 -8.75
CA TRP A 148 -15.61 -5.97 -8.75
C TRP A 148 -15.05 -5.92 -10.17
N ILE A 149 -15.62 -6.68 -11.11
CA ILE A 149 -15.19 -6.67 -12.51
C ILE A 149 -15.37 -5.27 -13.11
N GLN A 150 -16.52 -4.63 -12.88
CA GLN A 150 -16.76 -3.26 -13.30
C GLN A 150 -15.76 -2.28 -12.67
N HIS A 151 -15.43 -2.47 -11.40
CA HIS A 151 -14.43 -1.67 -10.70
C HIS A 151 -13.03 -1.84 -11.33
N CYS A 152 -12.61 -3.08 -11.61
CA CYS A 152 -11.35 -3.38 -12.28
C CYS A 152 -11.29 -2.81 -13.70
N ASN A 153 -12.40 -2.75 -14.44
CA ASN A 153 -12.44 -2.10 -15.75
C ASN A 153 -12.21 -0.58 -15.65
N LYS A 154 -12.68 0.05 -14.56
CA LYS A 154 -12.45 1.48 -14.33
C LYS A 154 -11.04 1.78 -13.83
N VAL A 155 -10.50 0.92 -12.96
CA VAL A 155 -9.17 1.06 -12.35
C VAL A 155 -8.37 -0.19 -12.72
N PRO A 156 -7.79 -0.28 -13.94
CA PRO A 156 -7.20 -1.52 -14.46
C PRO A 156 -5.92 -1.94 -13.75
N PHE A 157 -5.16 -0.96 -13.23
CA PHE A 157 -3.88 -1.22 -12.58
C PHE A 157 -4.06 -1.64 -11.12
N ARG A 158 -3.32 -2.67 -10.72
CA ARG A 158 -3.27 -3.21 -9.36
C ARG A 158 -2.36 -2.36 -8.49
N ILE A 159 -1.15 -2.04 -8.97
CA ILE A 159 -0.13 -1.30 -8.22
C ILE A 159 0.38 -0.10 -9.02
N LEU A 160 0.99 -0.35 -10.18
CA LEU A 160 1.76 0.62 -10.95
C LEU A 160 1.11 0.88 -12.31
N PRO A 161 0.64 2.13 -12.55
CA PRO A 161 0.04 2.51 -13.82
C PRO A 161 0.94 2.22 -15.02
N GLY A 162 0.37 1.63 -16.06
CA GLY A 162 1.06 1.28 -17.31
C GLY A 162 1.89 0.00 -17.25
N ILE A 163 2.07 -0.62 -16.08
CA ILE A 163 2.82 -1.88 -15.94
C ILE A 163 1.93 -2.99 -15.38
N TYR A 164 1.33 -2.76 -14.21
CA TYR A 164 0.61 -3.79 -13.46
C TYR A 164 -0.43 -3.22 -12.51
#